data_AF-A0A963SVD1-F1
#
_entry.id   AF-A0A963SVD1-F1
#
_cell.length_a   1.000
_cell.length_b   1.000
_cell.length_c   1.000
_cell.angle_alpha   90.00
_cell.angle_beta   90.00
_cell.angle_gamma   90.00
#
_symmetry.space_group_name_H-M   'P 1'
#
loop_
_entity.id
_entity.type
_entity.pdbx_description
1 polymer ?
#
loop_
_entity_poly.entity_id
_entity_poly.type
_entity_poly.pdbx_seq_one_letter_code
_entity_poly.pdbx_strand_id
1 'polypeptide(L)'
;MKRKEMEAIKFEEYLEVCYEDIKPYLLKELHDLRNRLIALPENSGDEKVMMLFEEVVKKINEIDQNKSIESRIDTEEREGLCDVLYALGNIVGLDAQTEYIDNWRTW
;
A
#
# COMPACT_ATOMS: atom_id res chain seq x y z
N MET A 1 -19.34 -0.03 -5.85
CA MET A 1 -18.78 -1.39 -5.97
C MET A 1 -17.40 -1.46 -5.32
N LYS A 2 -16.45 -0.64 -5.80
CA LYS A 2 -15.12 -0.34 -5.23
C LYS A 2 -14.99 -0.37 -3.70
N ARG A 3 -15.88 0.33 -2.95
CA ARG A 3 -15.82 0.35 -1.47
C ARG A 3 -15.87 -1.04 -0.84
N LYS A 4 -16.84 -1.89 -1.25
CA LYS A 4 -17.04 -3.22 -0.64
C LYS A 4 -15.85 -4.15 -0.94
N GLU A 5 -15.31 -4.06 -2.15
CA GLU A 5 -14.14 -4.84 -2.56
C GLU A 5 -12.89 -4.42 -1.77
N MET A 6 -12.68 -3.11 -1.58
CA MET A 6 -11.58 -2.59 -0.77
C MET A 6 -11.70 -2.95 0.71
N GLU A 7 -12.91 -2.87 1.28
CA GLU A 7 -13.17 -3.23 2.67
C GLU A 7 -13.04 -4.74 2.92
N ALA A 8 -13.14 -5.58 1.87
CA ALA A 8 -12.93 -7.01 1.96
C ALA A 8 -11.45 -7.40 2.04
N ILE A 9 -10.52 -6.53 1.63
CA ILE A 9 -9.09 -6.76 1.77
C ILE A 9 -8.69 -6.64 3.25
N LYS A 10 -8.13 -7.71 3.79
CA LYS A 10 -7.54 -7.78 5.12
C LYS A 10 -6.03 -7.71 5.00
N PHE A 11 -5.45 -6.57 5.31
CA PHE A 11 -4.02 -6.33 5.12
C PHE A 11 -3.15 -7.26 5.98
N GLU A 12 -3.68 -7.71 7.11
CA GLU A 12 -3.03 -8.66 8.00
C GLU A 12 -2.78 -10.03 7.34
N GLU A 13 -3.60 -10.42 6.36
CA GLU A 13 -3.40 -11.68 5.61
C GLU A 13 -2.24 -11.56 4.60
N TYR A 14 -1.90 -10.34 4.17
CA TYR A 14 -0.77 -10.08 3.28
C TYR A 14 0.53 -9.80 4.05
N LEU A 15 0.42 -9.42 5.32
CA LEU A 15 1.55 -9.19 6.24
C LEU A 15 1.55 -10.26 7.34
N GLU A 16 1.29 -11.51 6.96
CA GLU A 16 1.24 -12.65 7.89
C GLU A 16 2.58 -12.81 8.60
N VAL A 17 3.66 -12.82 7.83
CA VAL A 17 5.03 -12.78 8.33
C VAL A 17 5.49 -11.33 8.27
N CYS A 18 5.33 -10.61 9.39
CA CYS A 18 5.78 -9.23 9.52
C CYS A 18 6.19 -8.94 10.96
N TYR A 19 7.33 -8.27 11.16
CA TYR A 19 7.79 -7.92 12.51
C TYR A 19 6.78 -7.06 13.28
N GLU A 20 6.54 -7.43 14.54
CA GLU A 20 5.51 -6.81 15.39
C GLU A 20 5.72 -5.31 15.67
N ASP A 21 6.97 -4.83 15.64
CA ASP A 21 7.30 -3.42 15.87
C ASP A 21 7.06 -2.55 14.62
N ILE A 22 7.25 -3.09 13.41
CA ILE A 22 7.04 -2.34 12.15
C ILE A 22 5.59 -2.47 11.62
N LYS A 23 4.95 -3.63 11.84
CA LYS A 23 3.61 -3.96 11.32
C LYS A 23 2.55 -2.89 11.59
N PRO A 24 2.43 -2.27 12.78
CA PRO A 24 1.41 -1.26 13.04
C PRO A 24 1.56 -0.02 12.15
N TYR A 25 2.80 0.36 11.82
CA TYR A 25 3.09 1.51 10.96
C TYR A 25 2.71 1.22 9.50
N LEU A 26 3.05 0.03 9.01
CA LEU A 26 2.69 -0.42 7.67
C LEU A 26 1.17 -0.52 7.50
N LEU A 27 0.48 -1.18 8.44
CA LEU A 27 -0.98 -1.30 8.43
C LEU A 27 -1.67 0.05 8.45
N LYS A 28 -1.17 1.00 9.24
CA LYS A 28 -1.69 2.36 9.28
C LYS A 28 -1.66 3.01 7.89
N GLU A 29 -0.54 2.95 7.18
CA GLU A 29 -0.43 3.59 5.86
C GLU A 29 -1.28 2.89 4.80
N LEU A 30 -1.43 1.56 4.86
CA LEU A 30 -2.36 0.81 3.99
C LEU A 30 -3.83 1.18 4.27
N HIS A 31 -4.22 1.31 5.54
CA HIS A 31 -5.57 1.77 5.91
C HIS A 31 -5.82 3.21 5.48
N ASP A 32 -4.85 4.10 5.65
CA ASP A 32 -4.95 5.49 5.21
C ASP A 32 -5.10 5.57 3.68
N LEU A 33 -4.33 4.79 2.92
CA LEU A 33 -4.49 4.67 1.47
C LEU A 33 -5.90 4.21 1.10
N ARG A 34 -6.36 3.10 1.67
CA ARG A 34 -7.71 2.55 1.41
C ARG A 34 -8.79 3.59 1.65
N ASN A 35 -8.74 4.27 2.80
CA ASN A 35 -9.72 5.29 3.15
C ASN A 35 -9.73 6.44 2.15
N ARG A 36 -8.55 6.88 1.69
CA ARG A 36 -8.42 7.93 0.68
C ARG A 36 -8.92 7.47 -0.69
N LEU A 37 -8.62 6.24 -1.10
CA LEU A 37 -9.12 5.66 -2.35
C LEU A 37 -10.65 5.50 -2.35
N ILE A 38 -11.23 5.12 -1.21
CA ILE A 38 -12.68 5.03 -1.01
C ILE A 38 -13.35 6.41 -1.05
N ALA A 39 -12.68 7.45 -0.53
CA ALA A 39 -13.19 8.81 -0.50
C ALA A 39 -13.02 9.56 -1.83
N LEU A 40 -12.21 9.05 -2.76
CA LEU A 40 -12.05 9.66 -4.09
C LEU A 40 -13.37 9.61 -4.88
N PRO A 41 -13.78 10.73 -5.51
CA PRO A 41 -14.88 10.74 -6.47
C PRO A 41 -14.66 9.73 -7.61
N GLU A 42 -15.73 9.11 -8.11
CA GLU A 42 -15.67 8.08 -9.18
C GLU A 42 -15.06 8.60 -10.49
N ASN A 43 -15.11 9.92 -10.72
CA ASN A 43 -14.53 10.60 -11.89
C ASN A 43 -13.12 11.16 -11.62
N SER A 44 -12.46 10.74 -10.55
CA SER A 44 -11.06 11.08 -10.32
C SER A 44 -10.20 10.38 -11.38
N GLY A 45 -9.44 11.15 -12.15
CA GLY A 45 -8.54 10.58 -13.15
C GLY A 45 -7.37 9.81 -12.54
N ASP A 46 -6.78 8.94 -13.34
CA ASP A 46 -5.69 8.03 -12.95
C ASP A 46 -4.51 8.76 -12.29
N GLU A 47 -4.20 9.98 -12.72
CA GLU A 47 -3.16 10.82 -12.10
C GLU A 47 -3.37 11.01 -10.59
N LYS A 48 -4.60 11.34 -10.18
CA LYS A 48 -4.91 11.52 -8.75
C LYS A 48 -4.80 10.22 -7.97
N VAL A 49 -5.18 9.11 -8.58
CA VAL A 49 -5.07 7.78 -7.98
C VAL A 49 -3.61 7.42 -7.81
N MET A 50 -2.80 7.59 -8.87
CA MET A 50 -1.36 7.34 -8.89
C MET A 50 -0.61 8.17 -7.84
N MET A 51 -0.97 9.44 -7.64
CA MET A 51 -0.40 10.26 -6.57
C MET A 51 -0.61 9.64 -5.18
N LEU A 52 -1.77 9.03 -4.91
CA LEU A 52 -2.01 8.37 -3.62
C LEU A 52 -1.08 7.16 -3.41
N PHE A 53 -0.86 6.37 -4.48
CA PHE A 53 0.07 5.25 -4.44
C PHE A 53 1.52 5.70 -4.31
N GLU A 54 1.93 6.74 -5.02
CA GLU A 54 3.28 7.30 -4.86
C GLU A 54 3.51 7.77 -3.43
N GLU A 55 2.55 8.47 -2.84
CA GLU A 55 2.66 8.95 -1.46
C GLU A 55 2.76 7.81 -0.44
N VAL A 56 1.92 6.77 -0.55
CA VAL A 56 1.98 5.65 0.42
C VAL A 56 3.30 4.89 0.32
N VAL A 57 3.79 4.69 -0.90
CA VAL A 57 5.07 4.02 -1.19
C VAL A 57 6.22 4.84 -0.59
N LYS A 58 6.24 6.15 -0.79
CA LYS A 58 7.22 7.03 -0.13
C LYS A 58 7.19 6.93 1.39
N LYS A 59 6.02 6.88 2.01
CA LYS A 59 5.92 6.70 3.47
C LYS A 59 6.39 5.34 3.94
N ILE A 60 6.13 4.28 3.19
CA ILE A 60 6.66 2.94 3.49
C ILE A 60 8.19 2.95 3.44
N ASN A 61 8.81 3.62 2.44
CA ASN A 61 10.26 3.84 2.41
C ASN A 61 10.76 4.57 3.68
N GLU A 62 10.04 5.60 4.13
CA GLU A 62 10.40 6.34 5.34
C GLU A 62 10.28 5.49 6.61
N ILE A 63 9.27 4.62 6.69
CA ILE A 63 9.11 3.66 7.79
C ILE A 63 10.30 2.71 7.81
N ASP A 64 10.67 2.14 6.64
CA ASP A 64 11.82 1.24 6.53
C ASP A 64 13.14 1.94 6.89
N GLN A 65 13.25 3.26 6.74
CA GLN A 65 14.47 4.01 7.11
C GLN A 65 14.44 4.55 8.55
N ASN A 66 13.33 4.39 9.27
CA ASN A 66 13.17 4.95 10.61
C ASN A 66 14.11 4.27 11.61
N LYS A 67 15.04 5.03 12.19
CA LYS A 67 16.02 4.53 13.17
C LYS A 67 15.41 4.21 14.55
N SER A 68 14.16 4.55 14.78
CA SER A 68 13.43 4.27 16.03
C SER A 68 12.69 2.93 15.99
N ILE A 69 12.62 2.28 14.83
CA ILE A 69 12.09 0.94 14.63
C ILE A 69 13.30 0.01 14.50
N GLU A 70 13.30 -1.11 15.23
CA GLU A 70 14.44 -2.03 15.22
C GLU A 70 14.45 -2.85 13.94
N SER A 71 13.26 -3.30 13.53
CA SER A 71 13.08 -4.10 12.32
C SER A 71 13.11 -3.26 11.04
N ARG A 72 13.42 -3.94 9.94
CA ARG A 72 13.36 -3.42 8.57
C ARG A 72 12.36 -4.24 7.77
N ILE A 73 11.93 -3.72 6.64
CA ILE A 73 11.13 -4.46 5.67
C ILE A 73 12.05 -5.45 4.97
N ASP A 74 11.79 -6.75 5.14
CA ASP A 74 12.49 -7.81 4.45
C ASP A 74 11.76 -8.22 3.16
N THR A 75 12.24 -9.30 2.54
CA THR A 75 11.69 -9.78 1.28
C THR A 75 10.24 -10.22 1.41
N GLU A 76 9.85 -10.92 2.47
CA GLU A 76 8.48 -11.41 2.64
C GLU A 76 7.50 -10.26 2.87
N GLU A 77 7.86 -9.28 3.71
CA GLU A 77 7.00 -8.10 3.88
C GLU A 77 6.94 -7.26 2.60
N ARG A 78 8.04 -7.14 1.85
CA ARG A 78 8.06 -6.40 0.59
C ARG A 78 7.08 -6.99 -0.42
N GLU A 79 7.10 -8.32 -0.61
CA GLU A 79 6.16 -8.99 -1.52
C GLU A 79 4.71 -8.80 -1.05
N GLY A 80 4.44 -8.96 0.26
CA GLY A 80 3.11 -8.72 0.83
C GLY A 80 2.62 -7.29 0.63
N LEU A 81 3.48 -6.29 0.80
CA LEU A 81 3.16 -4.88 0.54
C LEU A 81 2.85 -4.64 -0.94
N CYS A 82 3.67 -5.18 -1.84
CA CYS A 82 3.43 -5.09 -3.28
C CYS A 82 2.08 -5.71 -3.67
N ASP A 83 1.78 -6.91 -3.18
CA ASP A 83 0.53 -7.62 -3.45
C ASP A 83 -0.70 -6.83 -3.00
N VAL A 84 -0.67 -6.24 -1.81
CA VAL A 84 -1.78 -5.38 -1.33
C VAL A 84 -1.95 -4.17 -2.23
N LEU A 85 -0.86 -3.48 -2.56
CA LEU A 85 -0.92 -2.24 -3.32
C LEU A 85 -1.41 -2.50 -4.75
N TYR A 86 -0.96 -3.58 -5.41
CA TYR A 86 -1.49 -3.98 -6.72
C TYR A 86 -2.94 -4.45 -6.65
N ALA A 87 -3.35 -5.15 -5.59
CA ALA A 87 -4.76 -5.52 -5.38
C ALA A 87 -5.66 -4.27 -5.26
N LEU A 88 -5.22 -3.26 -4.49
CA LEU A 88 -5.93 -1.99 -4.39
C LEU A 88 -5.95 -1.22 -5.73
N GLY A 89 -4.84 -1.25 -6.47
CA GLY A 89 -4.71 -0.67 -7.81
C GLY A 89 -5.74 -1.22 -8.80
N ASN A 90 -5.85 -2.55 -8.85
CA ASN A 90 -6.81 -3.24 -9.71
C ASN A 90 -8.27 -2.82 -9.41
N ILE A 91 -8.62 -2.67 -8.13
CA ILE A 91 -9.98 -2.25 -7.73
C ILE A 91 -10.29 -0.81 -8.19
N VAL A 92 -9.28 0.05 -8.32
CA VAL A 92 -9.45 1.43 -8.79
C VAL A 92 -9.22 1.61 -10.27
N GLY A 93 -8.99 0.52 -11.01
CA GLY A 93 -8.82 0.55 -12.46
C GLY A 93 -7.40 0.86 -12.92
N LEU A 94 -6.39 0.84 -12.04
CA LEU A 94 -5.00 0.86 -12.46
C LEU A 94 -4.60 -0.52 -13.01
N ASP A 95 -3.82 -0.52 -14.08
CA ASP A 95 -3.30 -1.75 -14.66
C ASP A 95 -2.06 -2.21 -13.88
N ALA A 96 -2.20 -3.30 -13.11
CA ALA A 96 -1.09 -3.90 -12.37
C ALA A 96 0.07 -4.36 -13.27
N GLN A 97 -0.13 -4.58 -14.58
CA GLN A 97 0.96 -4.93 -15.51
C GLN A 97 1.93 -3.78 -15.77
N THR A 98 1.56 -2.55 -15.39
CA THR A 98 2.44 -1.39 -15.53
C THR A 98 3.52 -1.30 -14.45
N GLU A 99 3.51 -2.23 -13.48
CA GLU A 99 4.46 -2.30 -12.36
C GLU A 99 4.67 -0.93 -11.71
N TYR A 100 3.61 -0.12 -11.60
CA TYR A 100 3.74 1.31 -11.35
C TYR A 100 4.37 1.64 -10.00
N ILE A 101 4.25 0.73 -9.02
CA ILE A 101 4.82 0.82 -7.68
C ILE A 101 6.35 0.72 -7.71
N ASP A 102 6.90 -0.04 -8.66
CA ASP A 102 8.33 -0.34 -8.78
C ASP A 102 9.15 0.93 -9.04
N ASN A 103 8.53 1.97 -9.60
CA ASN A 103 9.17 3.27 -9.84
C ASN A 103 9.51 4.04 -8.56
N TRP A 104 8.89 3.71 -7.43
CA TRP A 104 9.01 4.49 -6.20
C TRP A 104 9.47 3.68 -4.99
N ARG A 105 9.49 2.35 -5.09
CA ARG A 105 10.00 1.48 -4.01
C ARG A 105 11.53 1.57 -3.91
N THR A 106 12.03 1.75 -2.69
CA THR A 106 13.47 1.76 -2.36
C THR A 106 13.80 0.98 -1.09
N TRP A 107 12.78 0.51 -0.36
CA TRP A 107 12.90 -0.40 0.77
C TRP A 107 13.20 -1.82 0.31
#